data_AF-A0A6I4TXH4-F1
#
_entry.id   AF-A0A6I4TXH4-F1
#
_cell.length_a   1.000
_cell.length_b   1.000
_cell.length_c   1.000
_cell.angle_alpha   90.00
_cell.angle_beta   90.00
_cell.angle_gamma   90.00
#
_symmetry.space_group_name_H-M   'P 1'
#
loop_
_entity.id
_entity.type
_entity.pdbx_description
1 polymer ?
#
loop_
_entity_poly.entity_id
_entity_poly.type
_entity_poly.pdbx_seq_one_letter_code
_entity_poly.pdbx_strand_id
1 'polypeptide(L)'
;MVGDGTDSTRGRLLAAAEKILVEQGVNALSVRRVGDAAGLNPTLVTYHFKGILNLLDELATLNLEPMLAEWAVIQPGAAPDARTVLDQWLQPMLRPAAFTPGGRALSVLDEVAAHGESALRDRVIGVMGDFSLRLRQTLAPFLPHLTDGELRARVRFISGSALGPPPRSYTIAPREGEWRLDDMHYLLPFACAALGVE
;
A
#
# COMPACT_ATOMS: atom_id res chain seq x y z
N MET A 1 -9.16 -14.20 -16.03
CA MET A 1 -10.59 -14.00 -15.76
C MET A 1 -10.72 -13.51 -14.32
N VAL A 2 -10.96 -12.22 -14.12
CA VAL A 2 -11.22 -11.63 -12.79
C VAL A 2 -12.72 -11.35 -12.77
N GLY A 3 -13.49 -12.20 -12.10
CA GLY A 3 -14.94 -12.09 -12.02
C GLY A 3 -15.42 -12.08 -10.58
N ASP A 4 -16.41 -11.22 -10.32
CA ASP A 4 -17.52 -11.42 -9.37
C ASP A 4 -17.35 -11.01 -7.89
N GLY A 5 -16.18 -10.50 -7.48
CA GLY A 5 -15.99 -10.02 -6.09
C GLY A 5 -16.87 -8.83 -5.73
N THR A 6 -16.93 -7.82 -6.60
CA THR A 6 -17.63 -6.54 -6.41
C THR A 6 -19.14 -6.61 -6.57
N ASP A 7 -19.66 -7.59 -7.32
CA ASP A 7 -21.10 -7.74 -7.55
C ASP A 7 -21.83 -8.34 -6.34
N SER A 8 -21.08 -9.02 -5.45
CA SER A 8 -21.61 -9.48 -4.18
C SER A 8 -21.91 -8.32 -3.23
N THR A 9 -22.95 -8.46 -2.39
CA THR A 9 -23.25 -7.53 -1.28
C THR A 9 -22.00 -7.22 -0.45
N ARG A 10 -21.20 -8.25 -0.18
CA ARG A 10 -19.96 -8.15 0.60
C ARG A 10 -18.91 -7.28 -0.12
N GLY A 11 -18.69 -7.50 -1.41
CA GLY A 11 -17.78 -6.69 -2.23
C GLY A 11 -18.21 -5.24 -2.35
N ARG A 12 -19.52 -4.97 -2.52
CA ARG A 12 -20.05 -3.59 -2.52
C ARG A 12 -19.77 -2.84 -1.22
N LEU A 13 -19.87 -3.52 -0.09
CA LEU A 13 -19.55 -2.94 1.22
C LEU A 13 -18.05 -2.66 1.37
N LEU A 14 -17.18 -3.58 0.91
CA LEU A 14 -15.73 -3.36 0.89
C LEU A 14 -15.34 -2.20 -0.02
N ALA A 15 -15.92 -2.12 -1.22
CA ALA A 15 -15.68 -1.03 -2.17
C ALA A 15 -16.13 0.33 -1.62
N ALA A 16 -17.31 0.39 -0.99
CA ALA A 16 -17.79 1.62 -0.35
C ALA A 16 -16.88 2.05 0.81
N ALA A 17 -16.43 1.11 1.63
CA ALA A 17 -15.51 1.39 2.73
C ALA A 17 -14.15 1.88 2.24
N GLU A 18 -13.57 1.23 1.23
CA GLU A 18 -12.27 1.65 0.69
C GLU A 18 -12.33 3.03 0.05
N LYS A 19 -13.43 3.34 -0.66
CA LYS A 19 -13.64 4.69 -1.19
C LYS A 19 -13.67 5.74 -0.08
N ILE A 20 -14.43 5.52 1.00
CA ILE A 20 -14.46 6.42 2.16
C ILE A 20 -13.05 6.57 2.77
N LEU A 21 -12.33 5.46 2.92
CA LEU A 21 -11.00 5.44 3.50
C LEU A 21 -10.01 6.27 2.67
N VAL A 22 -9.99 6.07 1.35
CA VAL A 22 -9.11 6.78 0.41
C VAL A 22 -9.44 8.29 0.34
N GLU A 23 -10.73 8.65 0.40
CA GLU A 23 -11.16 10.05 0.26
C GLU A 23 -11.15 10.84 1.57
N GLN A 24 -11.44 10.20 2.71
CA GLN A 24 -11.77 10.86 3.97
C GLN A 24 -11.04 10.28 5.21
N GLY A 25 -10.26 9.21 5.04
CA GLY A 25 -9.51 8.58 6.10
C GLY A 25 -10.33 7.64 7.00
N VAL A 26 -9.65 6.93 7.90
CA VAL A 26 -10.24 5.86 8.71
C VAL A 26 -11.27 6.38 9.70
N ASN A 27 -11.07 7.60 10.21
CA ASN A 27 -11.98 8.23 11.17
C ASN A 27 -13.36 8.54 10.57
N ALA A 28 -13.48 8.60 9.24
CA ALA A 28 -14.74 8.80 8.56
C ALA A 28 -15.58 7.51 8.45
N LEU A 29 -15.00 6.33 8.70
CA LEU A 29 -15.67 5.04 8.56
C LEU A 29 -16.65 4.77 9.71
N SER A 30 -17.84 4.30 9.35
CA SER A 30 -18.82 3.75 10.28
C SER A 30 -19.73 2.77 9.56
N VAL A 31 -20.36 1.86 10.30
CA VAL A 31 -21.36 0.91 9.77
C VAL A 31 -22.43 1.64 8.94
N ARG A 32 -22.94 2.76 9.46
CA ARG A 32 -23.95 3.57 8.77
C ARG A 32 -23.41 4.16 7.47
N ARG A 33 -22.27 4.85 7.52
CA ARG A 33 -21.69 5.49 6.32
C ARG A 33 -21.35 4.48 5.23
N VAL A 34 -20.83 3.30 5.59
CA VAL A 34 -20.53 2.24 4.62
C VAL A 34 -21.82 1.72 3.99
N GLY A 35 -22.88 1.46 4.77
CA GLY A 35 -24.18 1.06 4.24
C GLY A 35 -24.76 2.11 3.28
N ASP A 36 -24.78 3.37 3.72
CA ASP A 36 -25.30 4.50 2.94
C ASP A 36 -24.51 4.68 1.62
N ALA A 37 -23.17 4.65 1.68
CA ALA A 37 -22.31 4.79 0.49
C ALA A 37 -22.41 3.59 -0.45
N ALA A 38 -22.68 2.38 0.06
CA ALA A 38 -22.91 1.20 -0.75
C ALA A 38 -24.32 1.14 -1.34
N GLY A 39 -25.25 2.01 -0.90
CA GLY A 39 -26.68 1.92 -1.23
C GLY A 39 -27.33 0.66 -0.66
N LEU A 40 -26.94 0.26 0.55
CA LEU A 40 -27.34 -0.98 1.22
C LEU A 40 -27.77 -0.73 2.67
N ASN A 41 -28.53 -1.66 3.25
CA ASN A 41 -28.89 -1.59 4.67
C ASN A 41 -27.62 -1.68 5.55
N PRO A 42 -27.35 -0.72 6.45
CA PRO A 42 -26.18 -0.76 7.35
C PRO A 42 -26.05 -2.05 8.17
N THR A 43 -27.15 -2.74 8.48
CA THR A 43 -27.11 -4.03 9.21
C THR A 43 -26.36 -5.12 8.44
N LEU A 44 -26.19 -4.98 7.13
CA LEU A 44 -25.42 -5.92 6.32
C LEU A 44 -23.92 -5.87 6.65
N VAL A 45 -23.39 -4.74 7.13
CA VAL A 45 -22.01 -4.65 7.60
C VAL A 45 -21.81 -5.53 8.84
N THR A 46 -22.70 -5.42 9.83
CA THR A 46 -22.62 -6.27 11.04
C THR A 46 -22.95 -7.73 10.73
N TYR A 47 -23.82 -8.01 9.76
CA TYR A 47 -24.10 -9.37 9.31
C TYR A 47 -22.87 -10.05 8.69
N HIS A 48 -22.25 -9.42 7.68
CA HIS A 48 -21.15 -9.99 6.91
C HIS A 48 -19.80 -9.94 7.63
N PHE A 49 -19.49 -8.84 8.31
CA PHE A 49 -18.16 -8.60 8.88
C PHE A 49 -18.14 -8.67 10.41
N LYS A 50 -19.30 -8.68 11.07
CA LYS A 50 -19.41 -8.57 12.55
C LYS A 50 -18.95 -7.21 13.12
N GLY A 51 -18.83 -6.20 12.27
CA GLY A 51 -18.53 -4.83 12.69
C GLY A 51 -17.62 -4.10 11.72
N ILE A 52 -17.41 -2.80 11.96
CA ILE A 52 -16.57 -1.96 11.09
C ILE A 52 -15.09 -2.32 11.20
N LEU A 53 -14.63 -2.74 12.38
CA LEU A 53 -13.23 -3.10 12.64
C LEU A 53 -12.81 -4.34 11.83
N ASN A 54 -13.65 -5.37 11.82
CA ASN A 54 -13.42 -6.58 11.03
C ASN A 54 -13.53 -6.32 9.52
N LEU A 55 -14.41 -5.41 9.10
CA LEU A 55 -14.44 -4.96 7.71
C LEU A 55 -13.11 -4.31 7.33
N LEU A 56 -12.59 -3.42 8.19
CA LEU A 56 -11.33 -2.73 7.96
C LEU A 56 -10.13 -3.70 7.99
N ASP A 57 -10.13 -4.69 8.88
CA ASP A 57 -9.11 -5.73 8.92
C ASP A 57 -9.04 -6.53 7.62
N GLU A 58 -10.21 -6.95 7.13
CA GLU A 58 -10.29 -7.66 5.86
C GLU A 58 -9.87 -6.77 4.69
N LEU A 59 -10.30 -5.51 4.67
CA LEU A 59 -9.91 -4.57 3.63
C LEU A 59 -8.40 -4.30 3.63
N ALA A 60 -7.77 -4.19 4.80
CA ALA A 60 -6.33 -4.07 4.93
C ALA A 60 -5.63 -5.33 4.41
N THR A 61 -6.15 -6.51 4.73
CA THR A 61 -5.64 -7.80 4.23
C THR A 61 -5.68 -7.87 2.70
N LEU A 62 -6.81 -7.51 2.09
CA LEU A 62 -7.00 -7.52 0.63
C LEU A 62 -6.07 -6.54 -0.10
N ASN A 63 -5.63 -5.47 0.55
CA ASN A 63 -4.64 -4.53 0.00
C ASN A 63 -3.20 -5.00 0.26
N LEU A 64 -2.94 -5.64 1.40
CA LEU A 64 -1.61 -6.05 1.85
C LEU A 64 -1.11 -7.33 1.17
N GLU A 65 -1.95 -8.37 1.10
CA GLU A 65 -1.55 -9.71 0.62
C GLU A 65 -0.94 -9.69 -0.79
N PRO A 66 -1.52 -8.99 -1.79
CA PRO A 66 -0.90 -8.92 -3.12
C PRO A 66 0.50 -8.29 -3.10
N MET A 67 0.71 -7.25 -2.28
CA MET A 67 2.02 -6.61 -2.14
C MET A 67 3.04 -7.57 -1.53
N LEU A 68 2.66 -8.31 -0.48
CA LEU A 68 3.53 -9.30 0.15
C LEU A 68 3.88 -10.46 -0.78
N ALA A 69 2.91 -10.92 -1.58
CA ALA A 69 3.13 -11.98 -2.55
C ALA A 69 4.16 -11.58 -3.60
N GLU A 70 4.10 -10.35 -4.11
CA GLU A 70 5.09 -9.82 -5.05
C GLU A 70 6.46 -9.61 -4.40
N TRP A 71 6.49 -9.11 -3.16
CA TRP A 71 7.72 -8.97 -2.39
C TRP A 71 8.33 -10.31 -1.92
N ALA A 72 7.67 -11.46 -2.11
CA ALA A 72 8.20 -12.76 -1.70
C ALA A 72 9.54 -13.10 -2.38
N VAL A 73 9.76 -12.59 -3.60
CA VAL A 73 10.99 -12.79 -4.39
C VAL A 73 12.21 -12.06 -3.82
N ILE A 74 12.01 -11.05 -2.97
CA ILE A 74 13.08 -10.25 -2.38
C ILE A 74 13.69 -11.05 -1.22
N GLN A 75 14.77 -11.77 -1.51
CA GLN A 75 15.52 -12.56 -0.53
C GLN A 75 17.02 -12.28 -0.67
N PRO A 76 17.78 -12.27 0.44
CA PRO A 76 19.24 -12.13 0.36
C PRO A 76 19.87 -13.14 -0.59
N GLY A 77 20.65 -12.64 -1.56
CA GLY A 77 21.33 -13.47 -2.57
C GLY A 77 20.47 -13.95 -3.75
N ALA A 78 19.18 -13.60 -3.82
CA ALA A 78 18.32 -14.01 -4.93
C ALA A 78 18.41 -13.10 -6.17
N ALA A 79 18.64 -11.81 -5.97
CA ALA A 79 18.75 -10.84 -7.06
C ALA A 79 20.20 -10.70 -7.57
N PRO A 80 20.40 -10.42 -8.87
CA PRO A 80 21.74 -10.24 -9.44
C PRO A 80 22.39 -8.89 -9.07
N ASP A 81 21.58 -7.85 -8.82
CA ASP A 81 22.05 -6.49 -8.52
C ASP A 81 21.03 -5.70 -7.66
N ALA A 82 21.46 -4.54 -7.13
CA ALA A 82 20.61 -3.68 -6.31
C ALA A 82 19.44 -3.07 -7.10
N ARG A 83 19.63 -2.78 -8.38
CA ARG A 83 18.59 -2.16 -9.22
C ARG A 83 17.38 -3.08 -9.39
N THR A 84 17.63 -4.38 -9.55
CA THR A 84 16.61 -5.42 -9.61
C THR A 84 15.83 -5.49 -8.30
N VAL A 85 16.52 -5.41 -7.15
CA VAL A 85 15.86 -5.38 -5.83
C VAL A 85 14.99 -4.13 -5.68
N LEU A 86 15.48 -2.97 -6.13
CA LEU A 86 14.74 -1.71 -6.08
C LEU A 86 13.49 -1.75 -6.96
N ASP A 87 13.58 -2.27 -8.19
CA ASP A 87 12.43 -2.42 -9.08
C ASP A 87 11.37 -3.35 -8.47
N GLN A 88 11.78 -4.53 -7.99
CA GLN A 88 10.90 -5.50 -7.31
C GLN A 88 10.26 -4.93 -6.04
N TRP A 89 10.94 -4.03 -5.33
CA TRP A 89 10.41 -3.40 -4.14
C TRP A 89 9.40 -2.30 -4.46
N LEU A 90 9.71 -1.44 -5.43
CA LEU A 90 8.93 -0.23 -5.71
C LEU A 90 7.68 -0.52 -6.54
N GLN A 91 7.74 -1.48 -7.47
CA GLN A 91 6.60 -1.84 -8.32
C GLN A 91 5.33 -2.16 -7.51
N PRO A 92 5.35 -3.04 -6.49
CA PRO A 92 4.15 -3.35 -5.70
C PRO A 92 3.60 -2.16 -4.89
N MET A 93 4.42 -1.14 -4.62
CA MET A 93 3.98 0.07 -3.89
C MET A 93 3.05 0.95 -4.72
N LEU A 94 3.07 0.81 -6.06
CA LEU A 94 2.23 1.57 -6.98
C LEU A 94 0.90 0.88 -7.29
N ARG A 95 0.63 -0.27 -6.68
CA ARG A 95 -0.59 -1.03 -6.94
C ARG A 95 -1.85 -0.20 -6.62
N PRO A 96 -2.87 -0.27 -7.49
CA PRO A 96 -4.17 0.27 -7.17
C PRO A 96 -4.72 -0.34 -5.89
N ALA A 97 -5.54 0.41 -5.16
CA ALA A 97 -6.29 -0.14 -4.04
C ALA A 97 -7.26 -1.24 -4.52
N ALA A 98 -7.58 -2.19 -3.66
CA ALA A 98 -8.28 -3.42 -4.03
C ALA A 98 -9.64 -3.20 -4.71
N PHE A 99 -10.34 -2.11 -4.35
CA PHE A 99 -11.67 -1.77 -4.86
C PHE A 99 -11.77 -0.34 -5.43
N THR A 100 -10.72 0.47 -5.32
CA THR A 100 -10.69 1.88 -5.68
C THR A 100 -9.52 2.13 -6.64
N PRO A 101 -9.70 1.93 -7.95
CA PRO A 101 -8.61 2.03 -8.94
C PRO A 101 -7.91 3.39 -8.98
N GLY A 102 -8.57 4.46 -8.54
CA GLY A 102 -8.00 5.82 -8.46
C GLY A 102 -7.17 6.08 -7.19
N GLY A 103 -7.14 5.13 -6.25
CA GLY A 103 -6.31 5.15 -5.05
C GLY A 103 -5.23 4.07 -5.09
N ARG A 104 -4.33 4.06 -4.10
CA ARG A 104 -3.27 3.06 -3.97
C ARG A 104 -3.44 2.20 -2.73
N ALA A 105 -3.11 0.92 -2.85
CA ALA A 105 -3.11 -0.01 -1.72
C ALA A 105 -2.20 0.49 -0.58
N LEU A 106 -1.03 1.05 -0.93
CA LEU A 106 -0.12 1.64 0.03
C LEU A 106 -0.76 2.78 0.85
N SER A 107 -1.64 3.60 0.25
CA SER A 107 -2.31 4.69 0.96
C SER A 107 -3.36 4.17 1.96
N VAL A 108 -4.06 3.09 1.61
CA VAL A 108 -4.98 2.39 2.52
C VAL A 108 -4.22 1.86 3.74
N LEU A 109 -3.07 1.22 3.51
CA LEU A 109 -2.24 0.64 4.57
C LEU A 109 -1.59 1.71 5.46
N ASP A 110 -1.13 2.82 4.87
CA ASP A 110 -0.61 3.98 5.60
C ASP A 110 -1.66 4.58 6.54
N GLU A 111 -2.90 4.77 6.05
CA GLU A 111 -4.00 5.31 6.84
C GLU A 111 -4.35 4.39 8.03
N VAL A 112 -4.38 3.07 7.81
CA VAL A 112 -4.57 2.08 8.86
C VAL A 112 -3.41 2.09 9.87
N ALA A 113 -2.16 2.22 9.40
CA ALA A 113 -0.98 2.29 10.26
C ALA A 113 -0.93 3.60 11.09
N ALA A 114 -1.41 4.71 10.54
CA ALA A 114 -1.39 6.02 11.19
C ALA A 114 -2.55 6.20 12.19
N HIS A 115 -3.73 5.71 11.85
CA HIS A 115 -4.98 6.08 12.53
C HIS A 115 -5.90 4.90 12.88
N GLY A 116 -5.53 3.67 12.51
CA GLY A 116 -6.31 2.47 12.83
C GLY A 116 -6.31 2.12 14.32
N GLU A 117 -7.22 1.21 14.69
CA GLU A 117 -7.28 0.60 16.02
C GLU A 117 -5.99 -0.18 16.32
N SER A 118 -5.59 -0.27 17.59
CA SER A 118 -4.30 -0.82 18.02
C SER A 118 -3.97 -2.18 17.43
N ALA A 119 -4.86 -3.17 17.53
CA ALA A 119 -4.55 -4.53 17.07
C ALA A 119 -4.29 -4.61 15.56
N LEU A 120 -5.11 -3.94 14.74
CA LEU A 120 -4.93 -3.91 13.29
C LEU A 120 -3.71 -3.08 12.89
N ARG A 121 -3.55 -1.90 13.50
CA ARG A 121 -2.39 -1.02 13.30
C ARG A 121 -1.09 -1.77 13.57
N ASP A 122 -1.00 -2.42 14.72
CA ASP A 122 0.22 -3.09 15.17
C ASP A 122 0.55 -4.29 14.25
N ARG A 123 -0.46 -4.99 13.73
CA ARG A 123 -0.27 -6.03 12.68
C ARG A 123 0.35 -5.45 11.41
N VAL A 124 -0.23 -4.39 10.84
CA VAL A 124 0.28 -3.76 9.60
C VAL A 124 1.70 -3.24 9.81
N ILE A 125 1.96 -2.57 10.93
CA ILE A 125 3.31 -2.07 11.28
C ILE A 125 4.31 -3.22 11.41
N GLY A 126 3.94 -4.31 12.09
CA GLY A 126 4.80 -5.48 12.26
C GLY A 126 5.19 -6.10 10.92
N VAL A 127 4.20 -6.40 10.07
CA VAL A 127 4.44 -6.99 8.74
C VAL A 127 5.31 -6.11 7.86
N MET A 128 5.05 -4.80 7.83
CA MET A 128 5.87 -3.85 7.06
C MET A 128 7.28 -3.71 7.64
N GLY A 129 7.43 -3.78 8.96
CA GLY A 129 8.71 -3.76 9.66
C GLY A 129 9.58 -4.96 9.32
N ASP A 130 9.01 -6.16 9.34
CA ASP A 130 9.69 -7.40 8.98
C ASP A 130 10.14 -7.37 7.52
N PHE A 131 9.29 -6.90 6.61
CA PHE A 131 9.67 -6.71 5.21
C PHE A 131 10.79 -5.68 5.05
N SER A 132 10.72 -4.53 5.73
CA SER A 132 11.75 -3.49 5.68
C SER A 132 13.11 -4.01 6.15
N LEU A 133 13.14 -4.88 7.16
CA LEU A 133 14.37 -5.55 7.60
C LEU A 133 14.93 -6.47 6.51
N ARG A 134 14.09 -7.35 5.93
CA ARG A 134 14.50 -8.27 4.86
C ARG A 134 15.01 -7.54 3.63
N LEU A 135 14.34 -6.45 3.23
CA LEU A 135 14.77 -5.60 2.13
C LEU A 135 16.18 -5.03 2.36
N ARG A 136 16.44 -4.47 3.55
CA ARG A 136 17.76 -3.93 3.88
C ARG A 136 18.83 -5.01 3.91
N GLN A 137 18.54 -6.19 4.44
CA GLN A 137 19.45 -7.33 4.40
C GLN A 137 19.76 -7.78 2.97
N THR A 138 18.78 -7.66 2.06
CA THR A 138 18.95 -7.97 0.64
C THR A 138 19.80 -6.92 -0.08
N LEU A 139 19.62 -5.63 0.25
CA LEU A 139 20.35 -4.52 -0.38
C LEU A 139 21.78 -4.35 0.14
N ALA A 140 22.03 -4.64 1.42
CA ALA A 140 23.30 -4.33 2.08
C ALA A 140 24.55 -4.88 1.35
N PRO A 141 24.57 -6.12 0.79
CA PRO A 141 25.73 -6.62 0.06
C PRO A 141 26.11 -5.80 -1.19
N PHE A 142 25.13 -5.12 -1.81
CA PHE A 142 25.35 -4.28 -2.99
C PHE A 142 25.75 -2.85 -2.65
N LEU A 143 25.61 -2.45 -1.38
CA LEU A 143 25.79 -1.07 -0.93
C LEU A 143 26.85 -0.99 0.19
N PRO A 144 28.07 -1.52 -0.01
CA PRO A 144 29.10 -1.60 1.03
C PRO A 144 29.58 -0.22 1.51
N HIS A 145 29.29 0.84 0.76
CA HIS A 145 29.58 2.23 1.12
C HIS A 145 28.59 2.82 2.15
N LEU A 146 27.47 2.16 2.43
CA LEU A 146 26.46 2.63 3.38
C LEU A 146 26.55 1.89 4.72
N THR A 147 26.45 2.64 5.81
CA THR A 147 26.22 2.05 7.15
C THR A 147 24.78 1.57 7.26
N ASP A 148 24.48 0.66 8.20
CA ASP A 148 23.09 0.22 8.45
C ASP A 148 22.16 1.40 8.77
N GLY A 149 22.64 2.38 9.55
CA GLY A 149 21.88 3.57 9.89
C GLY A 149 21.51 4.42 8.67
N GLU A 150 22.46 4.63 7.77
CA GLU A 150 22.26 5.40 6.54
C GLU A 150 21.36 4.66 5.55
N LEU A 151 21.56 3.34 5.37
CA LEU A 151 20.70 2.51 4.54
C LEU A 151 19.25 2.54 5.04
N ARG A 152 19.06 2.40 6.36
CA ARG A 152 17.72 2.49 6.98
C ARG A 152 17.07 3.85 6.74
N ALA A 153 17.83 4.94 6.86
CA ALA A 153 17.32 6.29 6.61
C ALA A 153 16.91 6.46 5.15
N ARG A 154 17.77 6.07 4.19
CA ARG A 154 17.49 6.20 2.76
C ARG A 154 16.30 5.36 2.31
N VAL A 155 16.22 4.10 2.76
CA VAL A 155 15.05 3.23 2.51
C VAL A 155 13.77 3.87 3.02
N ARG A 156 13.78 4.43 4.24
CA ARG A 156 12.62 5.17 4.79
C ARG A 156 12.23 6.37 3.93
N PHE A 157 13.21 7.15 3.46
CA PHE A 157 12.94 8.33 2.63
C PHE A 157 12.37 7.95 1.26
N ILE A 158 12.88 6.90 0.63
CA ILE A 158 12.35 6.34 -0.63
C ILE A 158 10.92 5.83 -0.43
N SER A 159 10.61 5.14 0.67
CA SER A 159 9.23 4.74 0.96
C SER A 159 8.30 5.94 1.11
N GLY A 160 8.77 7.01 1.75
CA GLY A 160 8.01 8.25 1.91
C GLY A 160 7.74 8.95 0.58
N SER A 161 8.71 8.98 -0.35
CA SER A 161 8.50 9.56 -1.68
C SER A 161 7.55 8.72 -2.52
N ALA A 162 7.64 7.37 -2.44
CA ALA A 162 6.70 6.47 -3.09
C ALA A 162 5.26 6.71 -2.60
N LEU A 163 5.04 6.91 -1.30
CA LEU A 163 3.72 7.24 -0.74
C LEU A 163 3.19 8.63 -1.16
N GLY A 164 4.09 9.60 -1.35
CA GLY A 164 3.75 10.95 -1.81
C GLY A 164 3.02 11.83 -0.77
N PRO A 165 3.00 13.16 -1.00
CA PRO A 165 2.31 14.10 -0.11
C PRO A 165 0.78 14.03 -0.27
N PRO A 166 0.01 14.37 0.78
CA PRO A 166 -1.43 14.61 0.65
C PRO A 166 -1.73 15.89 -0.15
N PRO A 167 -2.87 15.98 -0.85
CA PRO A 167 -3.86 14.92 -1.06
C PRO A 167 -3.34 13.81 -2.00
N ARG A 168 -3.56 12.55 -1.60
CA ARG A 168 -3.07 11.35 -2.32
C ARG A 168 -4.09 10.76 -3.31
N SER A 169 -5.23 11.45 -3.47
CA SER A 169 -6.23 11.14 -4.48
C SER A 169 -5.80 11.75 -5.80
N TYR A 170 -5.29 10.93 -6.70
CA TYR A 170 -4.77 11.39 -7.97
C TYR A 170 -5.85 11.36 -9.04
N THR A 171 -6.83 12.24 -8.90
CA THR A 171 -7.93 12.43 -9.85
C THR A 171 -7.52 13.13 -11.14
N ILE A 172 -6.35 13.78 -11.15
CA ILE A 172 -5.82 14.45 -12.33
C ILE A 172 -4.94 13.46 -13.09
N ALA A 173 -5.45 12.96 -14.22
CA ALA A 173 -4.64 12.21 -15.17
C ALA A 173 -3.47 13.09 -15.64
N PRO A 174 -2.26 12.52 -15.83
CA PRO A 174 -1.16 13.27 -16.41
C PRO A 174 -1.56 13.81 -17.79
N ARG A 175 -0.95 14.92 -18.20
CA ARG A 175 -1.17 15.44 -19.55
C ARG A 175 -0.68 14.40 -20.57
N GLU A 176 -1.20 14.49 -21.79
CA GLU A 176 -0.80 13.61 -22.87
C GLU A 176 0.72 13.70 -23.09
N GLY A 177 1.41 12.56 -22.96
CA GLY A 177 2.87 12.47 -23.05
C GLY A 177 3.65 12.71 -21.75
N GLU A 178 2.99 13.00 -20.63
CA GLU A 178 3.63 13.14 -19.31
C GLU A 178 3.46 11.88 -18.45
N TRP A 179 4.51 11.54 -17.69
CA TRP A 179 4.42 10.52 -16.64
C TRP A 179 3.89 11.13 -15.35
N ARG A 180 3.19 10.34 -14.54
CA ARG A 180 2.81 10.75 -13.20
C ARG A 180 4.06 10.87 -12.32
N LEU A 181 4.07 11.81 -11.38
CA LEU A 181 5.23 12.02 -10.51
C LEU A 181 5.52 10.85 -9.56
N ASP A 182 4.50 10.02 -9.30
CA ASP A 182 4.60 8.80 -8.51
C ASP A 182 4.85 7.53 -9.36
N ASP A 183 5.12 7.69 -10.67
CA ASP A 183 5.39 6.59 -11.60
C ASP A 183 6.81 6.00 -11.43
N MET A 184 6.98 4.73 -11.80
CA MET A 184 8.28 4.05 -11.87
C MET A 184 9.31 4.81 -12.71
N HIS A 185 8.86 5.55 -13.73
CA HIS A 185 9.69 6.41 -14.56
C HIS A 185 10.55 7.39 -13.74
N TYR A 186 10.02 7.92 -12.63
CA TYR A 186 10.76 8.81 -11.74
C TYR A 186 11.24 8.12 -10.46
N LEU A 187 10.44 7.21 -9.91
CA LEU A 187 10.68 6.63 -8.61
C LEU A 187 11.92 5.73 -8.57
N LEU A 188 12.13 4.88 -9.60
CA LEU A 188 13.30 3.99 -9.64
C LEU A 188 14.61 4.76 -9.84
N PRO A 189 14.74 5.69 -10.80
CA PRO A 189 15.95 6.50 -10.92
C PRO A 189 16.25 7.30 -9.64
N PHE A 190 15.22 7.85 -8.98
CA PHE A 190 15.38 8.52 -7.69
C PHE A 190 15.94 7.57 -6.62
N ALA A 191 15.39 6.35 -6.50
CA ALA A 191 15.85 5.37 -5.53
C ALA A 191 17.28 4.89 -5.81
N CYS A 192 17.61 4.63 -7.08
CA CYS A 192 18.98 4.28 -7.48
C CYS A 192 19.96 5.40 -7.10
N ALA A 193 19.66 6.65 -7.47
CA ALA A 193 20.51 7.79 -7.15
C ALA A 193 20.64 8.00 -5.62
N ALA A 194 19.54 7.85 -4.89
CA ALA A 194 19.53 7.99 -3.44
C ALA A 194 20.37 6.92 -2.74
N LEU A 195 20.51 5.71 -3.31
CA LEU A 195 21.35 4.64 -2.76
C LEU A 195 22.76 4.58 -3.37
N GLY A 196 23.03 5.31 -4.45
CA GLY A 196 24.30 5.24 -5.18
C GLY A 196 24.42 3.94 -6.00
N VAL A 197 23.31 3.50 -6.60
CA VAL A 197 23.26 2.37 -7.55
C VAL A 197 23.38 2.93 -8.96
N GLU A 198 24.37 2.46 -9.72
CA GLU A 198 24.56 2.79 -11.14
C GLU A 198 23.61 2.01 -12.07
#